data_AF-A0AAD5D2Y1-F1
#
_entry.id   AF-A0AAD5D2Y1-F1
#
_cell.length_a   1.000
_cell.length_b   1.000
_cell.length_c   1.000
_cell.angle_alpha   90.00
_cell.angle_beta   90.00
_cell.angle_gamma   90.00
#
_symmetry.space_group_name_H-M   'P 1'
#
loop_
_entity.id
_entity.type
_entity.pdbx_description
1 polymer ?
#
loop_
_entity_poly.entity_id
_entity_poly.type
_entity_poly.pdbx_seq_one_letter_code
_entity_poly.pdbx_strand_id
1 'polypeptide(L)'
;DELLWAAAWLYKATNNEYYLDYLGKNGDALGGTGWAMTEFGWDVKYAGVQTLVAKFLMGGKANNHASVFGKYQEKAEFFMCSCLGKSSQNVQKTPGGLIYKQRWNNLQFVTSASFLLTVYSDYLTSARRNLHCSSGSVAPSELLAFAKSQVDYILGDNPRATSYMVGYGNNYPRQVHHRGSSIVSVKVDPSFVSCRGGYATWFSRKASDPNLLTGAIVGGPDAYDNFADHRDNYEQTEPATYNNAPLLGILARLHGGHGGYNQLLPVEIPVAKPMAVEPQSNPVKETPSAAPVTIEQKTTTSWLANGKTYYRYSAIVTNNSGKTIKNLNLSVSKLYGPLWGLAKSPSGSYGFPTWVSSLAAGKSMEFVYIHSASPAEVSISSYTLA
;
A
#
# COMPACT_ATOMS: atom_id res chain seq x y z
N ASP A 1 9.62 0.13 22.33
CA ASP A 1 8.83 0.42 21.11
C ASP A 1 7.65 -0.53 20.90
N GLU A 2 7.76 -1.81 21.26
CA GLU A 2 6.70 -2.83 21.12
C GLU A 2 5.37 -2.39 21.73
N LEU A 3 5.40 -1.79 22.92
CA LEU A 3 4.19 -1.32 23.61
C LEU A 3 3.45 -0.26 22.80
N LEU A 4 4.17 0.68 22.21
CA LEU A 4 3.59 1.70 21.33
C LEU A 4 3.09 1.07 20.03
N TRP A 5 3.85 0.14 19.45
CA TRP A 5 3.43 -0.59 18.24
C TRP A 5 2.15 -1.38 18.46
N ALA A 6 2.07 -2.12 19.57
CA ALA A 6 0.88 -2.87 19.96
C ALA A 6 -0.32 -1.95 20.20
N ALA A 7 -0.13 -0.85 20.94
CA ALA A 7 -1.18 0.14 21.16
C ALA A 7 -1.72 0.73 19.85
N ALA A 8 -0.85 1.08 18.90
CA ALA A 8 -1.29 1.60 17.60
C ALA A 8 -2.10 0.58 16.78
N TRP A 9 -1.70 -0.69 16.77
CA TRP A 9 -2.49 -1.73 16.10
C TRP A 9 -3.80 -2.04 16.82
N LEU A 10 -3.80 -2.10 18.15
CA LEU A 10 -5.00 -2.31 18.94
C LEU A 10 -5.99 -1.16 18.76
N TYR A 11 -5.52 0.10 18.74
CA TYR A 11 -6.37 1.24 18.38
C TYR A 11 -6.95 1.06 16.97
N LYS A 12 -6.12 0.75 15.97
CA LYS A 12 -6.59 0.54 14.60
C LYS A 12 -7.62 -0.58 14.46
N ALA A 13 -7.48 -1.65 15.25
CA ALA A 13 -8.38 -2.80 15.20
C ALA A 13 -9.70 -2.58 15.96
N THR A 14 -9.67 -1.80 17.05
CA THR A 14 -10.79 -1.71 17.99
C THR A 14 -11.46 -0.34 18.06
N ASN A 15 -10.83 0.72 17.55
CA ASN A 15 -11.16 2.12 17.83
C ASN A 15 -11.29 2.45 19.33
N ASN A 16 -10.68 1.65 20.22
CA ASN A 16 -10.75 1.91 21.66
C ASN A 16 -9.80 3.06 22.04
N GLU A 17 -10.37 4.17 22.49
CA GLU A 17 -9.67 5.39 22.90
C GLU A 17 -8.60 5.16 23.95
N TYR A 18 -8.71 4.12 24.78
CA TYR A 18 -7.65 3.74 25.73
C TYR A 18 -6.28 3.60 25.05
N TYR A 19 -6.23 2.98 23.86
CA TYR A 19 -4.98 2.77 23.14
C TYR A 19 -4.50 4.05 22.44
N LEU A 20 -5.42 4.91 22.00
CA LEU A 20 -5.07 6.23 21.47
C LEU A 20 -4.44 7.11 22.56
N ASP A 21 -5.07 7.14 23.73
CA ASP A 21 -4.57 7.79 24.93
C ASP A 21 -3.21 7.24 25.36
N TYR A 22 -3.01 5.92 25.25
CA TYR A 22 -1.74 5.30 25.58
C TYR A 22 -0.60 5.85 24.69
N LEU A 23 -0.84 5.98 23.39
CA LEU A 23 0.12 6.58 22.45
C LEU A 23 0.40 8.04 22.78
N GLY A 24 -0.64 8.83 23.08
CA GLY A 24 -0.52 10.24 23.41
C GLY A 24 0.25 10.50 24.72
N LYS A 25 -0.03 9.72 25.76
CA LYS A 25 0.54 9.90 27.11
C LYS A 25 1.94 9.32 27.25
N ASN A 26 2.23 8.21 26.58
CA ASN A 26 3.50 7.47 26.77
C ASN A 26 4.49 7.69 25.62
N GLY A 27 4.11 8.41 24.57
CA GLY A 27 4.92 8.52 23.35
C GLY A 27 6.31 9.10 23.57
N ASP A 28 6.45 10.07 24.47
CA ASP A 28 7.75 10.67 24.80
C ASP A 28 8.59 9.76 25.70
N ALA A 29 8.02 9.31 26.81
CA ALA A 29 8.68 8.43 27.78
C ALA A 29 9.16 7.11 27.17
N LEU A 30 8.44 6.60 26.17
CA LEU A 30 8.80 5.37 25.45
C LEU A 30 9.55 5.62 24.14
N GLY A 31 10.02 6.85 23.87
CA GLY A 31 10.88 7.17 22.73
C GLY A 31 10.18 7.34 21.38
N GLY A 32 8.86 7.10 21.30
CA GLY A 32 8.05 7.21 20.09
C GLY A 32 8.10 8.59 19.42
N THR A 33 8.10 9.67 20.21
CA THR A 33 8.19 11.05 19.71
C THR A 33 9.62 11.59 19.68
N GLY A 34 10.57 10.91 20.32
CA GLY A 34 11.95 11.39 20.47
C GLY A 34 12.91 10.80 19.43
N TRP A 35 12.87 9.48 19.23
CA TRP A 35 13.88 8.75 18.48
C TRP A 35 13.66 8.89 16.97
N ALA A 36 14.67 9.42 16.28
CA ALA A 36 14.72 9.53 14.82
C ALA A 36 15.46 8.31 14.27
N MET A 37 14.72 7.33 13.75
CA MET A 37 15.31 6.07 13.28
C MET A 37 15.64 6.10 11.79
N THR A 38 16.62 5.30 11.42
CA THR A 38 17.00 4.98 10.04
C THR A 38 16.86 3.48 9.73
N GLU A 39 16.10 2.77 10.59
CA GLU A 39 15.84 1.35 10.47
C GLU A 39 14.41 1.01 10.90
N PHE A 40 13.88 -0.04 10.30
CA PHE A 40 12.66 -0.72 10.71
C PHE A 40 12.91 -2.21 10.52
N GLY A 41 12.57 -3.02 11.51
CA GLY A 41 12.83 -4.45 11.48
C GLY A 41 12.11 -5.22 12.57
N TRP A 42 12.49 -6.49 12.71
CA TRP A 42 11.86 -7.40 13.67
C TRP A 42 12.14 -7.04 15.14
N ASP A 43 13.21 -6.28 15.41
CA ASP A 43 13.57 -5.80 16.75
C ASP A 43 13.09 -4.36 16.98
N VAL A 44 13.35 -3.43 16.04
CA VAL A 44 13.02 -2.01 16.22
C VAL A 44 11.82 -1.55 15.36
N LYS A 45 10.76 -1.07 16.02
CA LYS A 45 9.44 -0.73 15.46
C LYS A 45 9.13 0.77 15.48
N TYR A 46 10.02 1.63 15.99
CA TYR A 46 9.79 3.07 16.08
C TYR A 46 9.32 3.69 14.75
N ALA A 47 10.05 3.47 13.65
CA ALA A 47 9.66 3.99 12.33
C ALA A 47 8.28 3.47 11.87
N GLY A 48 7.95 2.22 12.21
CA GLY A 48 6.65 1.62 11.96
C GLY A 48 5.52 2.29 12.75
N VAL A 49 5.68 2.43 14.08
CA VAL A 49 4.67 3.08 14.92
C VAL A 49 4.52 4.55 14.58
N GLN A 50 5.61 5.27 14.32
CA GLN A 50 5.59 6.66 13.87
C GLN A 50 4.81 6.83 12.57
N THR A 51 5.06 5.94 11.60
CA THR A 51 4.29 5.88 10.34
C THR A 51 2.80 5.62 10.59
N LEU A 52 2.48 4.67 11.46
CA LEU A 52 1.09 4.32 11.77
C LEU A 52 0.36 5.42 12.55
N VAL A 53 1.02 6.11 13.48
CA VAL A 53 0.43 7.22 14.23
C VAL A 53 0.23 8.45 13.32
N ALA A 54 1.15 8.70 12.39
CA ALA A 54 0.99 9.72 11.37
C ALA A 54 -0.27 9.48 10.51
N LYS A 55 -0.63 8.20 10.26
CA LYS A 55 -1.91 7.82 9.64
C LYS A 55 -3.10 8.39 10.41
N PHE A 56 -3.13 8.20 11.73
CA PHE A 56 -4.24 8.64 12.57
C PHE A 56 -4.34 10.16 12.56
N LEU A 57 -3.21 10.86 12.64
CA LEU A 57 -3.18 12.32 12.54
C LEU A 57 -3.71 12.84 11.20
N MET A 58 -3.15 12.35 10.09
CA MET A 58 -3.56 12.79 8.74
C MET A 58 -5.01 12.39 8.42
N GLY A 59 -5.52 11.33 9.06
CA GLY A 59 -6.89 10.88 8.92
C GLY A 59 -7.88 11.58 9.86
N GLY A 60 -7.47 12.58 10.66
CA GLY A 60 -8.37 13.29 11.59
C GLY A 60 -8.65 12.58 12.92
N LYS A 61 -8.01 11.44 13.17
CA LYS A 61 -8.24 10.54 14.32
C LYS A 61 -7.30 10.76 15.51
N ALA A 62 -6.67 11.93 15.60
CA ALA A 62 -5.73 12.22 16.69
C ALA A 62 -6.42 12.73 17.98
N ASN A 63 -7.69 13.12 17.92
CA ASN A 63 -8.43 13.72 19.04
C ASN A 63 -7.59 14.83 19.72
N ASN A 64 -7.51 14.79 21.06
CA ASN A 64 -6.75 15.76 21.85
C ASN A 64 -5.22 15.56 21.78
N HIS A 65 -4.73 14.52 21.08
CA HIS A 65 -3.31 14.16 20.99
C HIS A 65 -2.62 14.69 19.73
N ALA A 66 -3.27 15.55 18.94
CA ALA A 66 -2.76 16.06 17.67
C ALA A 66 -1.33 16.63 17.76
N SER A 67 -1.01 17.37 18.83
CA SER A 67 0.33 17.92 19.07
C SER A 67 1.39 16.83 19.27
N VAL A 68 1.08 15.80 20.07
CA VAL A 68 1.99 14.66 20.29
C VAL A 68 2.14 13.84 19.01
N PHE A 69 1.05 13.62 18.29
CA PHE A 69 1.05 12.84 17.04
C PHE A 69 1.78 13.57 15.92
N GLY A 70 1.82 14.91 15.95
CA GLY A 70 2.66 15.72 15.07
C GLY A 70 4.13 15.34 15.21
N LYS A 71 4.61 15.14 16.44
CA LYS A 71 5.99 14.68 16.70
C LYS A 71 6.25 13.28 16.16
N TYR A 72 5.29 12.36 16.28
CA TYR A 72 5.40 11.05 15.61
C TYR A 72 5.51 11.20 14.09
N GLN A 73 4.68 12.06 13.49
CA GLN A 73 4.73 12.35 12.06
C GLN A 73 6.11 12.92 11.66
N GLU A 74 6.68 13.86 12.41
CA GLU A 74 8.03 14.39 12.15
C GLU A 74 9.09 13.27 12.09
N LYS A 75 9.03 12.29 13.00
CA LYS A 75 9.97 11.15 12.99
C LYS A 75 9.72 10.19 11.83
N ALA A 76 8.46 9.97 11.46
CA ALA A 76 8.13 9.19 10.27
C ALA A 76 8.67 9.87 9.00
N GLU A 77 8.45 11.17 8.85
CA GLU A 77 8.92 11.96 7.70
C GLU A 77 10.45 12.02 7.64
N PHE A 78 11.12 12.12 8.79
CA PHE A 78 12.58 11.97 8.89
C PHE A 78 13.04 10.63 8.29
N PHE A 79 12.43 9.51 8.70
CA PHE A 79 12.77 8.19 8.17
C PHE A 79 12.63 8.13 6.65
N MET A 80 11.51 8.62 6.10
CA MET A 80 11.27 8.65 4.64
C MET A 80 12.34 9.49 3.91
N CYS A 81 12.65 10.67 4.43
CA CYS A 81 13.68 11.55 3.87
C CYS A 81 15.08 10.91 3.96
N SER A 82 15.40 10.24 5.06
CA SER A 82 16.68 9.55 5.26
C SER A 82 16.89 8.40 4.28
N CYS A 83 15.83 7.65 3.93
CA CYS A 83 15.89 6.63 2.89
C CYS A 83 16.17 7.22 1.49
N LEU A 84 15.63 8.42 1.21
CA LEU A 84 15.83 9.10 -0.06
C LEU A 84 17.17 9.84 -0.17
N GLY A 85 17.94 9.96 0.92
CA GLY A 85 19.17 10.75 0.91
C GLY A 85 18.92 12.26 1.03
N LYS A 86 17.76 12.66 1.57
CA LYS A 86 17.30 14.06 1.63
C LYS A 86 17.17 14.59 3.07
N SER A 87 17.70 13.88 4.06
CA SER A 87 17.71 14.25 5.48
C SER A 87 19.11 14.67 5.95
N SER A 88 19.22 15.14 7.19
CA SER A 88 20.50 15.45 7.85
C SER A 88 21.33 14.19 8.13
N GLN A 89 20.68 13.06 8.35
CA GLN A 89 21.30 11.75 8.51
C GLN A 89 20.62 10.77 7.57
N ASN A 90 21.36 10.26 6.59
CA ASN A 90 20.82 9.42 5.53
C ASN A 90 21.26 7.96 5.69
N VAL A 91 20.42 7.05 5.21
CA VAL A 91 20.80 5.63 5.12
C VAL A 91 21.86 5.49 4.02
N GLN A 92 22.87 4.66 4.25
CA GLN A 92 23.87 4.38 3.22
C GLN A 92 23.21 3.64 2.05
N LYS A 93 23.80 3.80 0.86
CA LYS A 93 23.40 3.07 -0.34
C LYS A 93 24.63 2.42 -0.97
N THR A 94 24.46 1.24 -1.54
CA THR A 94 25.48 0.62 -2.38
C THR A 94 25.65 1.44 -3.67
N PRO A 95 26.77 1.28 -4.41
CA PRO A 95 26.91 1.85 -5.75
C PRO A 95 25.75 1.54 -6.71
N GLY A 96 25.16 0.35 -6.62
CA GLY A 96 23.97 -0.07 -7.37
C GLY A 96 22.64 0.52 -6.86
N GLY A 97 22.65 1.34 -5.81
CA GLY A 97 21.47 2.06 -5.33
C GLY A 97 20.60 1.32 -4.30
N LEU A 98 21.06 0.18 -3.78
CA LEU A 98 20.38 -0.57 -2.72
C LEU A 98 20.59 0.12 -1.38
N ILE A 99 19.54 0.25 -0.57
CA ILE A 99 19.66 0.64 0.84
C ILE A 99 20.59 -0.34 1.57
N TYR A 100 21.62 0.18 2.24
CA TYR A 100 22.58 -0.63 2.98
C TYR A 100 22.67 -0.18 4.43
N LYS A 101 22.24 -1.05 5.34
CA LYS A 101 22.23 -0.78 6.78
C LYS A 101 23.33 -1.53 7.51
N GLN A 102 23.50 -2.81 7.20
CA GLN A 102 24.50 -3.66 7.86
C GLN A 102 24.88 -4.86 6.99
N ARG A 103 25.95 -5.55 7.39
CA ARG A 103 26.50 -6.70 6.67
C ARG A 103 25.60 -7.94 6.72
N TRP A 104 25.08 -8.29 7.89
CA TRP A 104 24.27 -9.50 8.04
C TRP A 104 22.82 -9.22 7.67
N ASN A 105 22.33 -9.93 6.64
CA ASN A 105 20.94 -10.00 6.25
C ASN A 105 20.34 -8.62 5.98
N ASN A 106 21.01 -7.85 5.12
CA ASN A 106 20.68 -6.47 4.82
C ASN A 106 19.28 -6.32 4.19
N LEU A 107 18.84 -7.29 3.38
CA LEU A 107 17.54 -7.21 2.70
C LEU A 107 16.33 -7.15 3.64
N GLN A 108 16.47 -7.49 4.93
CA GLN A 108 15.44 -7.22 5.93
C GLN A 108 15.12 -5.72 6.06
N PHE A 109 16.16 -4.88 6.03
CA PHE A 109 16.01 -3.42 6.18
C PHE A 109 15.53 -2.80 4.88
N VAL A 110 15.98 -3.34 3.75
CA VAL A 110 15.54 -2.91 2.42
C VAL A 110 14.04 -3.13 2.27
N THR A 111 13.57 -4.35 2.52
CA THR A 111 12.14 -4.70 2.39
C THR A 111 11.28 -3.94 3.40
N SER A 112 11.73 -3.83 4.66
CA SER A 112 11.02 -3.08 5.70
C SER A 112 10.92 -1.58 5.41
N ALA A 113 12.02 -0.94 4.99
CA ALA A 113 12.02 0.47 4.61
C ALA A 113 11.14 0.72 3.38
N SER A 114 11.27 -0.13 2.35
CA SER A 114 10.47 -0.04 1.13
C SER A 114 8.98 -0.21 1.40
N PHE A 115 8.60 -1.05 2.37
CA PHE A 115 7.23 -1.18 2.82
C PHE A 115 6.72 0.12 3.46
N LEU A 116 7.47 0.73 4.37
CA LEU A 116 7.07 2.01 4.98
C LEU A 116 6.98 3.15 3.95
N LEU A 117 7.93 3.24 3.02
CA LEU A 117 7.92 4.21 1.92
C LEU A 117 6.65 4.06 1.05
N THR A 118 6.30 2.82 0.72
CA THR A 118 5.11 2.47 -0.05
C THR A 118 3.83 2.89 0.68
N VAL A 119 3.73 2.57 1.97
CA VAL A 119 2.57 2.91 2.81
C VAL A 119 2.44 4.43 2.97
N TYR A 120 3.54 5.12 3.23
CA TYR A 120 3.54 6.56 3.48
C TYR A 120 3.23 7.37 2.22
N SER A 121 3.65 6.87 1.05
CA SER A 121 3.22 7.42 -0.25
C SER A 121 1.69 7.47 -0.37
N ASP A 122 0.98 6.41 0.01
CA ASP A 122 -0.48 6.39 -0.03
C ASP A 122 -1.10 7.36 1.00
N TYR A 123 -0.50 7.50 2.19
CA TYR A 123 -0.96 8.46 3.18
C TYR A 123 -0.87 9.90 2.67
N LEU A 124 0.29 10.28 2.12
CA LEU A 124 0.51 11.60 1.55
C LEU A 124 -0.40 11.87 0.34
N THR A 125 -0.58 10.86 -0.53
CA THR A 125 -1.51 10.94 -1.67
C THR A 125 -2.93 11.26 -1.19
N SER A 126 -3.39 10.57 -0.15
CA SER A 126 -4.73 10.79 0.43
C SER A 126 -4.86 12.17 1.08
N ALA A 127 -3.82 12.60 1.79
CA ALA A 127 -3.75 13.92 2.39
C ALA A 127 -3.54 15.05 1.36
N ARG A 128 -3.29 14.73 0.09
CA ARG A 128 -2.90 15.67 -0.98
C ARG A 128 -1.71 16.55 -0.59
N ARG A 129 -0.73 15.93 0.06
CA ARG A 129 0.48 16.58 0.55
C ARG A 129 1.71 16.00 -0.13
N ASN A 130 2.75 16.84 -0.24
CA ASN A 130 4.10 16.37 -0.50
C ASN A 130 4.85 16.20 0.82
N LEU A 131 5.87 15.35 0.81
CA LEU A 131 6.83 15.24 1.89
C LEU A 131 7.80 16.41 1.81
N HIS A 132 8.13 17.02 2.95
CA HIS A 132 9.09 18.12 3.03
C HIS A 132 10.37 17.63 3.72
N CYS A 133 11.45 17.49 2.95
CA CYS A 133 12.76 17.10 3.45
C CYS A 133 13.71 18.32 3.51
N SER A 134 14.82 18.22 4.25
CA SER A 134 15.82 19.30 4.33
C SER A 134 16.41 19.66 2.96
N SER A 135 16.48 18.70 2.04
CA SER A 135 17.00 18.88 0.68
C SER A 135 15.89 19.01 -0.38
N GLY A 136 14.71 19.47 0.01
CA GLY A 136 13.60 19.80 -0.90
C GLY A 136 12.34 18.97 -0.71
N SER A 137 11.30 19.31 -1.48
CA SER A 137 10.03 18.59 -1.48
C SER A 137 10.13 17.28 -2.26
N VAL A 138 9.37 16.28 -1.85
CA VAL A 138 9.28 14.95 -2.45
C VAL A 138 7.81 14.62 -2.68
N ALA A 139 7.43 14.35 -3.93
CA ALA A 139 6.08 13.94 -4.27
C ALA A 139 5.81 12.49 -3.78
N PRO A 140 4.55 12.14 -3.48
CA PRO A 140 4.19 10.76 -3.11
C PRO A 140 4.64 9.71 -4.14
N SER A 141 4.57 10.06 -5.43
CA SER A 141 5.02 9.19 -6.53
C SER A 141 6.53 8.90 -6.48
N GLU A 142 7.35 9.84 -6.00
CA GLU A 142 8.80 9.63 -5.85
C GLU A 142 9.11 8.63 -4.73
N LEU A 143 8.38 8.67 -3.62
CA LEU A 143 8.50 7.66 -2.55
C LEU A 143 8.16 6.25 -3.06
N LEU A 144 7.06 6.12 -3.80
CA LEU A 144 6.65 4.85 -4.38
C LEU A 144 7.62 4.36 -5.45
N ALA A 145 8.15 5.26 -6.29
CA ALA A 145 9.15 4.92 -7.29
C ALA A 145 10.45 4.42 -6.66
N PHE A 146 10.89 5.05 -5.57
CA PHE A 146 12.07 4.57 -4.83
C PHE A 146 11.82 3.22 -4.14
N ALA A 147 10.65 3.01 -3.53
CA ALA A 147 10.29 1.70 -2.99
C ALA A 147 10.27 0.61 -4.08
N LYS A 148 9.74 0.93 -5.27
CA LYS A 148 9.76 0.04 -6.42
C LYS A 148 11.18 -0.29 -6.87
N SER A 149 12.09 0.70 -6.93
CA SER A 149 13.47 0.43 -7.34
C SER A 149 14.20 -0.52 -6.40
N GLN A 150 13.89 -0.50 -5.10
CA GLN A 150 14.42 -1.48 -4.15
C GLN A 150 13.88 -2.90 -4.41
N VAL A 151 12.60 -3.02 -4.80
CA VAL A 151 12.02 -4.31 -5.21
C VAL A 151 12.63 -4.78 -6.52
N ASP A 152 12.77 -3.91 -7.51
CA ASP A 152 13.40 -4.23 -8.79
C ASP A 152 14.83 -4.72 -8.58
N TYR A 153 15.61 -4.06 -7.71
CA TYR A 153 16.94 -4.50 -7.30
C TYR A 153 16.91 -5.92 -6.71
N ILE A 154 16.01 -6.19 -5.75
CA ILE A 154 15.86 -7.54 -5.16
C ILE A 154 15.53 -8.58 -6.24
N LEU A 155 14.77 -8.21 -7.26
CA LEU A 155 14.30 -9.12 -8.30
C LEU A 155 15.26 -9.27 -9.49
N GLY A 156 16.33 -8.47 -9.57
CA GLY A 156 17.42 -8.66 -10.53
C GLY A 156 17.91 -7.39 -11.23
N ASP A 157 17.29 -6.23 -11.01
CA ASP A 157 17.76 -4.94 -11.54
C ASP A 157 18.90 -4.37 -10.69
N ASN A 158 20.04 -5.07 -10.74
CA ASN A 158 21.24 -4.74 -9.97
C ASN A 158 22.50 -5.04 -10.80
N PRO A 159 23.68 -4.55 -10.39
CA PRO A 159 24.93 -4.71 -11.16
C PRO A 159 25.31 -6.15 -11.49
N ARG A 160 24.76 -7.14 -10.77
CA ARG A 160 25.03 -8.57 -10.98
C ARG A 160 23.98 -9.27 -11.84
N ALA A 161 22.88 -8.61 -12.19
CA ALA A 161 21.72 -9.22 -12.84
C ALA A 161 21.25 -10.50 -12.10
N THR A 162 21.29 -10.48 -10.76
CA THR A 162 20.94 -11.62 -9.91
C THR A 162 19.69 -11.31 -9.11
N SER A 163 18.66 -12.14 -9.21
CA SER A 163 17.54 -12.09 -8.27
C SER A 163 17.97 -12.61 -6.91
N TYR A 164 17.71 -11.87 -5.85
CA TYR A 164 17.88 -12.31 -4.46
C TYR A 164 16.65 -13.02 -3.91
N MET A 165 15.62 -13.24 -4.75
CA MET A 165 14.50 -14.11 -4.47
C MET A 165 14.72 -15.48 -5.12
N VAL A 166 14.84 -16.51 -4.30
CA VAL A 166 15.11 -17.88 -4.75
C VAL A 166 13.99 -18.36 -5.67
N GLY A 167 14.35 -18.87 -6.85
CA GLY A 167 13.40 -19.38 -7.84
C GLY A 167 12.79 -18.32 -8.75
N TYR A 168 13.14 -17.04 -8.61
CA TYR A 168 12.65 -15.97 -9.48
C TYR A 168 13.70 -15.53 -10.50
N GLY A 169 13.29 -15.34 -11.75
CA GLY A 169 14.18 -14.95 -12.85
C GLY A 169 15.13 -16.07 -13.29
N ASN A 170 16.11 -15.72 -14.12
CA ASN A 170 17.05 -16.69 -14.73
C ASN A 170 18.30 -16.95 -13.86
N ASN A 171 18.64 -16.02 -12.96
CA ASN A 171 19.84 -16.07 -12.13
C ASN A 171 19.47 -15.74 -10.68
N TYR A 172 19.66 -16.69 -9.76
CA TYR A 172 19.29 -16.58 -8.35
C TYR A 172 20.12 -17.54 -7.47
N PRO A 173 20.23 -17.29 -6.14
CA PRO A 173 20.96 -18.13 -5.20
C PRO A 173 20.51 -19.61 -5.22
N ARG A 174 21.48 -20.52 -5.24
CA ARG A 174 21.29 -21.97 -5.25
C ARG A 174 21.89 -22.66 -4.03
N GLN A 175 22.68 -21.96 -3.21
CA GLN A 175 23.30 -22.50 -1.99
C GLN A 175 22.83 -21.68 -0.78
N VAL A 176 21.54 -21.76 -0.48
CA VAL A 176 20.88 -20.97 0.55
C VAL A 176 21.21 -21.55 1.92
N HIS A 177 21.47 -20.70 2.94
CA HIS A 177 21.69 -21.16 4.32
C HIS A 177 20.38 -21.63 4.96
N HIS A 178 19.82 -22.75 4.48
CA HIS A 178 18.55 -23.28 4.97
C HIS A 178 18.57 -24.80 4.99
N ARG A 179 18.46 -25.40 6.19
CA ARG A 179 18.59 -26.86 6.39
C ARG A 179 17.65 -27.67 5.51
N GLY A 180 16.37 -27.29 5.46
CA GLY A 180 15.37 -27.97 4.62
C GLY A 180 15.57 -27.75 3.12
N SER A 181 16.34 -26.74 2.71
CA SER A 181 16.74 -26.51 1.32
C SER A 181 17.93 -27.41 0.98
N SER A 182 18.95 -27.38 1.85
CA SER A 182 20.25 -28.00 1.64
C SER A 182 20.31 -29.52 1.83
N ILE A 183 19.42 -30.10 2.64
CA ILE A 183 19.39 -31.54 2.93
C ILE A 183 18.35 -32.21 2.01
N VAL A 184 18.67 -33.35 1.41
CA VAL A 184 17.74 -34.09 0.55
C VAL A 184 16.39 -34.33 1.24
N SER A 185 15.30 -34.24 0.46
CA SER A 185 13.97 -34.53 0.98
C SER A 185 13.85 -35.98 1.43
N VAL A 186 13.18 -36.21 2.57
CA VAL A 186 12.82 -37.56 3.05
C VAL A 186 11.99 -38.38 2.04
N LYS A 187 11.32 -37.71 1.10
CA LYS A 187 10.57 -38.35 0.01
C LYS A 187 11.48 -38.91 -1.09
N VAL A 188 12.71 -38.40 -1.19
CA VAL A 188 13.72 -38.82 -2.19
C VAL A 188 14.69 -39.80 -1.55
N ASP A 189 15.17 -39.51 -0.34
CA ASP A 189 16.01 -40.41 0.45
C ASP A 189 15.51 -40.40 1.91
N PRO A 190 14.92 -41.51 2.41
CA PRO A 190 14.42 -41.59 3.77
C PRO A 190 15.52 -41.84 4.81
N SER A 191 16.80 -41.91 4.41
CA SER A 191 17.91 -42.13 5.33
C SER A 191 18.00 -41.05 6.41
N PHE A 192 18.31 -41.47 7.63
CA PHE A 192 18.39 -40.54 8.76
C PHE A 192 19.63 -39.64 8.65
N VAL A 193 19.41 -38.32 8.59
CA VAL A 193 20.47 -37.32 8.65
C VAL A 193 20.59 -36.78 10.08
N SER A 194 21.61 -37.23 10.81
CA SER A 194 21.91 -36.70 12.15
C SER A 194 22.37 -35.23 12.09
N CYS A 195 22.35 -34.50 13.21
CA CYS A 195 22.86 -33.13 13.25
C CYS A 195 24.32 -33.02 12.76
N ARG A 196 25.21 -33.91 13.25
CA ARG A 196 26.63 -33.94 12.80
C ARG A 196 26.74 -34.37 11.33
N GLY A 197 25.92 -35.32 10.87
CA GLY A 197 25.84 -35.71 9.46
C GLY A 197 25.39 -34.55 8.55
N GLY A 198 24.44 -33.74 9.02
CA GLY A 198 24.02 -32.48 8.40
C GLY A 198 25.21 -31.55 8.13
N TYR A 199 26.02 -31.31 9.14
CA TYR A 199 27.23 -30.49 9.00
C TYR A 199 28.28 -31.12 8.08
N ALA A 200 28.58 -32.41 8.28
CA ALA A 200 29.63 -33.11 7.55
C ALA A 200 29.33 -33.28 6.06
N THR A 201 28.07 -33.53 5.71
CA THR A 201 27.67 -33.90 4.34
C THR A 201 26.97 -32.77 3.59
N TRP A 202 26.09 -32.02 4.27
CA TRP A 202 25.17 -31.10 3.59
C TRP A 202 25.58 -29.63 3.72
N PHE A 203 26.06 -29.21 4.89
CA PHE A 203 26.40 -27.81 5.12
C PHE A 203 27.55 -27.32 4.21
N SER A 204 28.63 -28.10 4.11
CA SER A 204 29.84 -27.77 3.35
C SER A 204 29.75 -28.10 1.84
N ARG A 205 28.68 -28.78 1.40
CA ARG A 205 28.51 -29.25 0.03
C ARG A 205 28.46 -28.09 -0.97
N LYS A 206 29.34 -28.07 -1.97
CA LYS A 206 29.41 -26.97 -2.96
C LYS A 206 28.39 -27.06 -4.10
N ALA A 207 27.65 -28.16 -4.19
CA ALA A 207 26.54 -28.29 -5.13
C ALA A 207 25.32 -27.48 -4.67
N SER A 208 24.45 -27.16 -5.63
CA SER A 208 23.15 -26.55 -5.36
C SER A 208 22.34 -27.36 -4.34
N ASP A 209 21.52 -26.63 -3.59
CA ASP A 209 20.56 -27.20 -2.67
C ASP A 209 19.59 -28.14 -3.39
N PRO A 210 19.34 -29.35 -2.86
CA PRO A 210 18.45 -30.33 -3.50
C PRO A 210 16.98 -29.91 -3.53
N ASN A 211 16.53 -29.04 -2.61
CA ASN A 211 15.16 -28.55 -2.59
C ASN A 211 15.15 -27.04 -2.84
N LEU A 212 14.44 -26.59 -3.87
CA LEU A 212 14.34 -25.17 -4.18
C LEU A 212 13.44 -24.46 -3.17
N LEU A 213 14.01 -23.55 -2.37
CA LEU A 213 13.28 -22.72 -1.40
C LEU A 213 12.56 -21.54 -2.09
N THR A 214 11.64 -21.85 -2.99
CA THR A 214 10.97 -20.89 -3.87
C THR A 214 10.36 -19.72 -3.11
N GLY A 215 10.66 -18.50 -3.57
CA GLY A 215 10.15 -17.24 -3.02
C GLY A 215 10.93 -16.69 -1.82
N ALA A 216 11.88 -17.45 -1.26
CA ALA A 216 12.68 -16.96 -0.13
C ALA A 216 13.61 -15.82 -0.56
N ILE A 217 13.66 -14.75 0.25
CA ILE A 217 14.61 -13.65 0.06
C ILE A 217 15.79 -13.88 0.98
N VAL A 218 16.98 -14.01 0.40
CA VAL A 218 18.24 -14.19 1.14
C VAL A 218 18.71 -12.88 1.79
N GLY A 219 19.86 -12.88 2.45
CA GLY A 219 20.45 -11.70 3.08
C GLY A 219 20.89 -10.60 2.13
N GLY A 220 21.23 -10.96 0.89
CA GLY A 220 21.59 -10.05 -0.19
C GLY A 220 23.07 -9.66 -0.22
N PRO A 221 23.43 -8.68 -1.05
CA PRO A 221 24.83 -8.33 -1.29
C PRO A 221 25.46 -7.53 -0.14
N ASP A 222 26.78 -7.39 -0.21
CA ASP A 222 27.54 -6.47 0.65
C ASP A 222 27.40 -5.00 0.22
N ALA A 223 28.13 -4.11 0.89
CA ALA A 223 28.11 -2.67 0.66
C ALA A 223 28.53 -2.23 -0.76
N TYR A 224 29.13 -3.14 -1.54
CA TYR A 224 29.66 -2.89 -2.88
C TYR A 224 28.95 -3.72 -3.94
N ASP A 225 27.71 -4.14 -3.66
CA ASP A 225 26.88 -4.96 -4.55
C ASP A 225 27.44 -6.36 -4.82
N ASN A 226 28.46 -6.84 -4.07
CA ASN A 226 29.00 -8.18 -4.25
C ASN A 226 28.19 -9.22 -3.48
N PHE A 227 28.02 -10.39 -4.10
CA PHE A 227 27.29 -11.51 -3.51
C PHE A 227 27.99 -12.83 -3.82
N ALA A 228 28.24 -13.61 -2.76
CA ALA A 228 28.77 -14.96 -2.85
C ALA A 228 27.69 -15.97 -2.44
N ASP A 229 27.18 -16.72 -3.43
CA ASP A 229 26.18 -17.79 -3.26
C ASP A 229 26.82 -19.04 -2.62
N HIS A 230 27.09 -18.93 -1.33
CA HIS A 230 27.78 -19.92 -0.53
C HIS A 230 26.96 -20.19 0.74
N ARG A 231 26.65 -21.46 0.99
CA ARG A 231 25.79 -21.85 2.13
C ARG A 231 26.39 -21.47 3.49
N ASP A 232 27.72 -21.46 3.60
CA ASP A 232 28.44 -21.04 4.81
C ASP A 232 28.53 -19.52 4.96
N ASN A 233 28.21 -18.75 3.91
CA ASN A 233 28.07 -17.29 3.95
C ASN A 233 26.68 -16.87 4.45
N TYR A 234 26.35 -17.24 5.68
CA TYR A 234 25.05 -16.97 6.30
C TYR A 234 24.70 -15.48 6.35
N GLU A 235 25.67 -14.56 6.30
CA GLU A 235 25.36 -13.14 6.26
C GLU A 235 24.59 -12.73 5.01
N GLN A 236 24.92 -13.35 3.86
CA GLN A 236 24.33 -13.03 2.56
C GLN A 236 23.30 -14.08 2.11
N THR A 237 23.47 -15.36 2.48
CA THR A 237 22.62 -16.46 1.99
C THR A 237 21.54 -16.91 2.96
N GLU A 238 21.43 -16.31 4.16
CA GLU A 238 20.35 -16.60 5.12
C GLU A 238 19.01 -16.06 4.61
N PRO A 239 18.01 -16.91 4.40
CA PRO A 239 16.65 -16.47 4.21
C PRO A 239 15.97 -16.28 5.58
N ALA A 240 15.14 -15.25 5.72
CA ALA A 240 14.36 -15.06 6.94
C ALA A 240 12.91 -14.67 6.65
N THR A 241 12.01 -15.10 7.53
CA THR A 241 10.58 -14.74 7.45
C THR A 241 10.37 -13.23 7.44
N TYR A 242 11.17 -12.49 8.20
CA TYR A 242 11.11 -11.03 8.29
C TYR A 242 11.73 -10.31 7.08
N ASN A 243 12.46 -11.00 6.18
CA ASN A 243 12.82 -10.46 4.87
C ASN A 243 11.58 -10.46 3.95
N ASN A 244 10.86 -11.59 3.95
CA ASN A 244 9.70 -11.80 3.10
C ASN A 244 8.46 -11.00 3.55
N ALA A 245 8.22 -10.91 4.86
CA ALA A 245 6.96 -10.37 5.39
C ALA A 245 6.63 -8.94 4.89
N PRO A 246 7.57 -7.95 4.89
CA PRO A 246 7.27 -6.62 4.36
C PRO A 246 7.11 -6.62 2.83
N LEU A 247 7.90 -7.44 2.12
CA LEU A 247 7.87 -7.48 0.66
C LEU A 247 6.48 -7.86 0.13
N LEU A 248 5.78 -8.78 0.79
CA LEU A 248 4.43 -9.19 0.38
C LEU A 248 3.47 -8.00 0.28
N GLY A 249 3.53 -7.06 1.24
CA GLY A 249 2.71 -5.86 1.22
C GLY A 249 3.05 -4.93 0.04
N ILE A 250 4.34 -4.80 -0.28
CA ILE A 250 4.81 -3.98 -1.41
C ILE A 250 4.35 -4.59 -2.74
N LEU A 251 4.57 -5.90 -2.92
CA LEU A 251 4.17 -6.60 -4.14
C LEU A 251 2.65 -6.55 -4.36
N ALA A 252 1.86 -6.73 -3.31
CA ALA A 252 0.41 -6.57 -3.37
C ALA A 252 0.03 -5.15 -3.82
N ARG A 253 0.68 -4.13 -3.26
CA ARG A 253 0.45 -2.72 -3.61
C ARG A 253 0.83 -2.41 -5.06
N LEU A 254 1.98 -2.90 -5.53
CA LEU A 254 2.48 -2.68 -6.89
C LEU A 254 1.61 -3.42 -7.92
N HIS A 255 1.17 -4.64 -7.61
CA HIS A 255 0.27 -5.42 -8.45
C HIS A 255 -1.12 -4.80 -8.56
N GLY A 256 -1.66 -4.26 -7.46
CA GLY A 256 -3.00 -3.65 -7.41
C GLY A 256 -3.14 -2.32 -8.16
N GLY A 257 -2.03 -1.71 -8.61
CA GLY A 257 -2.04 -0.42 -9.33
C GLY A 257 -2.75 0.68 -8.52
N HIS A 258 -3.54 1.52 -9.18
CA HIS A 258 -4.31 2.58 -8.51
C HIS A 258 -5.65 2.09 -7.92
N GLY A 259 -6.05 0.84 -8.16
CA GLY A 259 -7.39 0.32 -7.85
C GLY A 259 -7.47 -0.75 -6.76
N GLY A 260 -6.34 -1.28 -6.26
CA GLY A 260 -6.30 -2.37 -5.29
C GLY A 260 -5.13 -2.31 -4.29
N TYR A 261 -5.31 -2.92 -3.11
CA TYR A 261 -4.33 -3.09 -2.02
C TYR A 261 -3.58 -1.84 -1.53
N ASN A 262 -4.07 -0.65 -1.86
CA ASN A 262 -3.53 0.62 -1.35
C ASN A 262 -3.85 0.85 0.13
N GLN A 263 -3.06 1.71 0.77
CA GLN A 263 -3.27 2.17 2.15
C GLN A 263 -3.84 3.60 2.19
N LEU A 264 -4.59 4.01 1.16
CA LEU A 264 -5.22 5.32 1.13
C LEU A 264 -6.07 5.55 2.39
N LEU A 265 -6.02 6.75 2.94
CA LEU A 265 -6.75 7.11 4.15
C LEU A 265 -8.26 7.16 3.86
N PRO A 266 -9.12 6.64 4.76
CA PRO A 266 -10.55 6.90 4.68
C PRO A 266 -10.81 8.40 4.79
N VAL A 267 -11.72 8.93 3.98
CA VAL A 267 -12.16 10.33 4.10
C VAL A 267 -13.06 10.44 5.35
N GLU A 268 -12.62 11.15 6.39
CA GLU A 268 -13.50 11.54 7.49
C GLU A 268 -14.17 12.89 7.19
N ILE A 269 -15.50 12.90 7.17
CA ILE A 269 -16.32 14.10 6.99
C ILE A 269 -16.60 14.70 8.37
N PRO A 270 -16.25 15.97 8.64
CA PRO A 270 -16.65 16.63 9.88
C PRO A 270 -18.18 16.71 9.97
N VAL A 271 -18.78 16.15 11.03
CA VAL A 271 -20.20 16.29 11.30
C VAL A 271 -20.48 17.72 11.74
N ALA A 272 -20.96 18.56 10.82
CA ALA A 272 -21.37 19.93 11.14
C ALA A 272 -22.63 19.92 12.04
N LYS A 273 -22.59 20.68 13.14
CA LYS A 273 -23.78 20.93 13.98
C LYS A 273 -24.84 21.70 13.16
N PRO A 274 -26.14 21.38 13.29
CA PRO A 274 -27.18 22.08 12.52
C PRO A 274 -27.38 23.51 13.02
N MET A 275 -27.28 24.50 12.14
CA MET A 275 -27.85 25.84 12.34
C MET A 275 -29.20 25.95 11.63
N ALA A 276 -30.09 26.75 12.21
CA ALA A 276 -31.50 26.92 11.85
C ALA A 276 -31.73 27.55 10.46
N VAL A 277 -32.88 27.23 9.87
CA VAL A 277 -33.34 27.60 8.52
C VAL A 277 -34.34 28.76 8.60
N GLU A 278 -34.24 29.73 7.70
CA GLU A 278 -35.33 30.68 7.34
C GLU A 278 -35.57 30.69 5.80
N PRO A 279 -36.78 31.13 5.33
CA PRO A 279 -37.43 30.58 4.13
C PRO A 279 -37.24 31.37 2.83
N GLN A 280 -37.54 30.66 1.72
CA GLN A 280 -37.43 31.01 0.30
C GLN A 280 -38.39 32.10 -0.23
N SER A 281 -38.06 32.63 -1.42
CA SER A 281 -39.03 33.20 -2.39
C SER A 281 -38.76 32.73 -3.85
N ASN A 282 -39.84 32.44 -4.58
CA ASN A 282 -39.99 31.96 -5.99
C ASN A 282 -40.04 33.13 -7.02
N PRO A 283 -40.39 32.93 -8.33
CA PRO A 283 -39.95 32.00 -9.40
C PRO A 283 -39.60 32.76 -10.73
N VAL A 284 -39.24 32.10 -11.85
CA VAL A 284 -39.68 32.40 -13.25
C VAL A 284 -39.14 31.36 -14.28
N LYS A 285 -39.90 31.25 -15.37
CA LYS A 285 -40.12 30.25 -16.45
C LYS A 285 -39.00 29.86 -17.43
N GLU A 286 -39.30 28.74 -18.09
CA GLU A 286 -38.53 27.80 -18.94
C GLU A 286 -38.24 28.21 -20.40
N THR A 287 -37.28 27.50 -21.01
CA THR A 287 -37.08 27.29 -22.47
C THR A 287 -36.55 25.85 -22.70
N PRO A 288 -36.55 25.27 -23.93
CA PRO A 288 -36.94 23.89 -24.16
C PRO A 288 -35.87 22.83 -23.85
N SER A 289 -36.38 21.77 -23.24
CA SER A 289 -35.75 20.55 -22.72
C SER A 289 -34.63 19.93 -23.57
N ALA A 290 -33.39 20.14 -23.14
CA ALA A 290 -32.42 19.04 -23.09
C ALA A 290 -32.77 18.19 -21.87
N ALA A 291 -32.63 16.86 -21.96
CA ALA A 291 -32.87 16.00 -20.81
C ALA A 291 -32.06 16.54 -19.61
N PRO A 292 -32.71 16.83 -18.46
CA PRO A 292 -32.09 17.53 -17.33
C PRO A 292 -30.88 16.78 -16.77
N VAL A 293 -30.76 15.49 -17.09
CA VAL A 293 -29.62 14.65 -16.76
C VAL A 293 -29.34 13.73 -17.95
N THR A 294 -28.07 13.58 -18.31
CA THR A 294 -27.65 12.70 -19.41
C THR A 294 -26.68 11.63 -18.90
N ILE A 295 -26.65 10.48 -19.59
CA ILE A 295 -25.73 9.38 -19.31
C ILE A 295 -24.98 9.06 -20.60
N GLU A 296 -23.65 9.12 -20.54
CA GLU A 296 -22.77 8.71 -21.62
C GLU A 296 -21.93 7.51 -21.17
N GLN A 297 -21.85 6.47 -21.99
CA GLN A 297 -21.05 5.28 -21.69
C GLN A 297 -19.98 5.10 -22.76
N LYS A 298 -18.74 4.83 -22.33
CA LYS A 298 -17.64 4.50 -23.23
C LYS A 298 -16.80 3.34 -22.72
N THR A 299 -16.30 2.54 -23.64
CA THR A 299 -15.27 1.53 -23.34
C THR A 299 -13.95 2.24 -23.08
N THR A 300 -13.29 1.91 -21.98
CA THR A 300 -12.00 2.53 -21.59
C THR A 300 -10.81 1.61 -21.80
N THR A 301 -10.98 0.31 -21.56
CA THR A 301 -9.96 -0.70 -21.81
C THR A 301 -10.61 -2.08 -21.97
N SER A 302 -9.88 -3.03 -22.54
CA SER A 302 -10.26 -4.42 -22.66
C SER A 302 -9.06 -5.34 -22.48
N TRP A 303 -9.26 -6.52 -21.89
CA TRP A 303 -8.21 -7.53 -21.71
C TRP A 303 -8.76 -8.94 -21.84
N LEU A 304 -7.89 -9.89 -22.15
CA LEU A 304 -8.20 -11.31 -22.21
C LEU A 304 -7.84 -11.96 -20.87
N ALA A 305 -8.77 -12.71 -20.28
CA ALA A 305 -8.52 -13.53 -19.11
C ALA A 305 -9.26 -14.87 -19.25
N ASN A 306 -8.54 -15.99 -19.12
CA ASN A 306 -9.08 -17.35 -19.23
C ASN A 306 -9.92 -17.59 -20.51
N GLY A 307 -9.43 -17.11 -21.66
CA GLY A 307 -10.11 -17.26 -22.95
C GLY A 307 -11.37 -16.39 -23.14
N LYS A 308 -11.68 -15.49 -22.20
CA LYS A 308 -12.80 -14.56 -22.30
C LYS A 308 -12.30 -13.11 -22.31
N THR A 309 -12.85 -12.29 -23.21
CA THR A 309 -12.55 -10.85 -23.26
C THR A 309 -13.42 -10.11 -22.24
N TYR A 310 -12.79 -9.27 -21.43
CA TYR A 310 -13.44 -8.38 -20.49
C TYR A 310 -13.27 -6.94 -20.95
N TYR A 311 -14.28 -6.12 -20.70
CA TYR A 311 -14.30 -4.70 -21.02
C TYR A 311 -14.54 -3.91 -19.74
N ARG A 312 -13.80 -2.80 -19.58
CA ARG A 312 -14.08 -1.78 -18.56
C ARG A 312 -14.84 -0.64 -19.21
N TYR A 313 -16.06 -0.42 -18.76
CA TYR A 313 -16.89 0.70 -19.18
C TYR A 313 -16.83 1.82 -18.16
N SER A 314 -16.76 3.05 -18.66
CA SER A 314 -16.91 4.29 -17.91
C SER A 314 -18.26 4.89 -18.28
N ALA A 315 -19.09 5.17 -17.27
CA ALA A 315 -20.39 5.79 -17.44
C ALA A 315 -20.40 7.15 -16.71
N ILE A 316 -20.64 8.21 -17.46
CA ILE A 316 -20.64 9.59 -16.97
C ILE A 316 -22.09 10.07 -16.91
N VAL A 317 -22.54 10.45 -15.71
CA VAL A 317 -23.84 11.07 -15.46
C VAL A 317 -23.64 12.57 -15.32
N THR A 318 -24.22 13.36 -16.22
CA THR A 318 -24.06 14.83 -16.24
C THR A 318 -25.37 15.52 -15.88
N ASN A 319 -25.32 16.42 -14.90
CA ASN A 319 -26.43 17.30 -14.55
C ASN A 319 -26.47 18.50 -15.51
N ASN A 320 -27.35 18.43 -16.50
CA ASN A 320 -27.59 19.54 -17.44
C ASN A 320 -28.72 20.47 -16.97
N SER A 321 -29.30 20.21 -15.79
CA SER A 321 -30.30 21.09 -15.20
C SER A 321 -29.63 22.31 -14.56
N GLY A 322 -30.40 23.39 -14.41
CA GLY A 322 -29.95 24.59 -13.69
C GLY A 322 -29.96 24.46 -12.17
N LYS A 323 -30.28 23.28 -11.61
CA LYS A 323 -30.44 23.05 -10.17
C LYS A 323 -29.58 21.90 -9.68
N THR A 324 -29.38 21.81 -8.38
CA THR A 324 -28.56 20.74 -7.81
C THR A 324 -29.39 19.45 -7.70
N ILE A 325 -28.91 18.36 -8.29
CA ILE A 325 -29.55 17.05 -8.16
C ILE A 325 -29.26 16.46 -6.79
N LYS A 326 -30.29 16.00 -6.09
CA LYS A 326 -30.21 15.19 -4.87
C LYS A 326 -31.01 13.90 -5.06
N ASN A 327 -30.82 12.94 -4.13
CA ASN A 327 -31.55 11.66 -4.11
C ASN A 327 -31.58 10.96 -5.48
N LEU A 328 -30.45 11.02 -6.21
CA LEU A 328 -30.32 10.38 -7.52
C LEU A 328 -30.52 8.88 -7.35
N ASN A 329 -31.30 8.30 -8.25
CA ASN A 329 -31.57 6.89 -8.31
C ASN A 329 -31.45 6.40 -9.75
N LEU A 330 -30.58 5.42 -9.96
CA LEU A 330 -30.24 4.82 -11.25
C LEU A 330 -30.68 3.36 -11.26
N SER A 331 -31.14 2.89 -12.42
CA SER A 331 -31.31 1.48 -12.71
C SER A 331 -30.14 1.01 -13.56
N VAL A 332 -29.56 -0.14 -13.20
CA VAL A 332 -28.51 -0.80 -13.97
C VAL A 332 -28.95 -2.23 -14.24
N SER A 333 -29.33 -2.52 -15.48
CA SER A 333 -29.75 -3.85 -15.95
C SER A 333 -28.70 -4.47 -16.88
N LYS A 334 -28.77 -5.79 -17.05
CA LYS A 334 -27.81 -6.59 -17.87
C LYS A 334 -26.36 -6.42 -17.42
N LEU A 335 -26.14 -6.19 -16.12
CA LEU A 335 -24.81 -6.14 -15.51
C LEU A 335 -24.45 -7.51 -14.95
N TYR A 336 -23.40 -8.12 -15.50
CA TYR A 336 -22.93 -9.46 -15.10
C TYR A 336 -21.61 -9.46 -14.34
N GLY A 337 -21.10 -8.28 -13.99
CA GLY A 337 -19.84 -8.14 -13.29
C GLY A 337 -19.85 -6.99 -12.27
N PRO A 338 -18.71 -6.75 -11.62
CA PRO A 338 -18.62 -5.76 -10.55
C PRO A 338 -18.78 -4.32 -11.09
N LEU A 339 -19.41 -3.47 -10.27
CA LEU A 339 -19.63 -2.05 -10.50
C LEU A 339 -19.09 -1.24 -9.31
N TRP A 340 -18.49 -0.10 -9.60
CA TRP A 340 -17.89 0.82 -8.62
C TRP A 340 -18.30 2.26 -8.90
N GLY A 341 -18.38 3.08 -7.85
CA GLY A 341 -18.73 4.50 -7.97
C GLY A 341 -20.22 4.82 -7.75
N LEU A 342 -21.04 3.82 -7.40
CA LEU A 342 -22.45 3.98 -6.99
C LEU A 342 -22.71 3.21 -5.70
N ALA A 343 -23.70 3.65 -4.91
CA ALA A 343 -24.19 2.90 -3.75
C ALA A 343 -25.46 2.12 -4.11
N LYS A 344 -25.48 0.81 -3.85
CA LYS A 344 -26.66 -0.03 -4.12
C LYS A 344 -27.64 0.08 -2.95
N SER A 345 -28.89 0.44 -3.25
CA SER A 345 -29.98 0.47 -2.28
C SER A 345 -30.53 -0.94 -2.01
N PRO A 346 -31.22 -1.17 -0.87
CA PRO A 346 -31.90 -2.43 -0.59
C PRO A 346 -32.93 -2.81 -1.65
N SER A 347 -33.52 -1.82 -2.34
CA SER A 347 -34.48 -2.02 -3.44
C SER A 347 -33.82 -2.43 -4.77
N GLY A 348 -32.49 -2.57 -4.80
CA GLY A 348 -31.72 -2.99 -5.98
C GLY A 348 -31.32 -1.84 -6.91
N SER A 349 -31.78 -0.63 -6.65
CA SER A 349 -31.44 0.58 -7.39
C SER A 349 -30.09 1.16 -6.95
N TYR A 350 -29.50 2.07 -7.73
CA TYR A 350 -28.18 2.62 -7.49
C TYR A 350 -28.24 4.14 -7.28
N GLY A 351 -27.84 4.60 -6.10
CA GLY A 351 -27.74 6.02 -5.81
C GLY A 351 -26.34 6.56 -5.98
N PHE A 352 -26.18 7.83 -5.62
CA PHE A 352 -24.86 8.39 -5.41
C PHE A 352 -24.03 7.48 -4.50
N PRO A 353 -22.70 7.41 -4.73
CA PRO A 353 -21.84 6.76 -3.77
C PRO A 353 -21.97 7.46 -2.41
N THR A 354 -21.71 6.74 -1.32
CA THR A 354 -22.01 7.22 0.05
C THR A 354 -21.33 8.54 0.44
N TRP A 355 -20.30 8.96 -0.31
CA TRP A 355 -19.55 10.20 -0.14
C TRP A 355 -20.02 11.36 -1.04
N VAL A 356 -21.04 11.17 -1.88
CA VAL A 356 -21.65 12.20 -2.71
C VAL A 356 -23.13 12.31 -2.34
N SER A 357 -23.59 13.48 -1.90
CA SER A 357 -25.00 13.70 -1.54
C SER A 357 -25.77 14.46 -2.62
N SER A 358 -25.05 15.05 -3.57
CA SER A 358 -25.64 15.86 -4.63
C SER A 358 -24.73 16.04 -5.84
N LEU A 359 -25.31 16.34 -6.99
CA LEU A 359 -24.60 16.71 -8.22
C LEU A 359 -25.02 18.12 -8.64
N ALA A 360 -24.11 19.09 -8.54
CA ALA A 360 -24.38 20.49 -8.88
C ALA A 360 -24.65 20.69 -10.39
N ALA A 361 -25.31 21.79 -10.74
CA ALA A 361 -25.58 22.15 -12.13
C ALA A 361 -24.29 22.21 -12.98
N GLY A 362 -24.32 21.62 -14.17
CA GLY A 362 -23.18 21.55 -15.09
C GLY A 362 -22.04 20.63 -14.64
N LYS A 363 -22.22 19.84 -13.56
CA LYS A 363 -21.23 18.87 -13.10
C LYS A 363 -21.61 17.46 -13.52
N SER A 364 -20.58 16.63 -13.62
CA SER A 364 -20.69 15.21 -13.95
C SER A 364 -20.12 14.35 -12.83
N MET A 365 -20.64 13.14 -12.72
CA MET A 365 -20.03 12.07 -11.93
C MET A 365 -19.75 10.87 -12.84
N GLU A 366 -18.71 10.12 -12.52
CA GLU A 366 -18.32 8.91 -13.24
C GLU A 366 -18.47 7.70 -12.33
N PHE A 367 -19.01 6.62 -12.88
CA PHE A 367 -18.94 5.30 -12.28
C PHE A 367 -18.48 4.29 -13.33
N VAL A 368 -17.91 3.18 -12.89
CA VAL A 368 -17.28 2.19 -13.78
C VAL A 368 -17.75 0.79 -13.47
N TYR A 369 -17.79 -0.05 -14.48
CA TYR A 369 -18.10 -1.46 -14.32
C TYR A 369 -17.31 -2.31 -15.31
N ILE A 370 -17.09 -3.57 -14.92
CA ILE A 370 -16.39 -4.55 -15.72
C ILE A 370 -17.36 -5.66 -16.04
N HIS A 371 -17.52 -6.00 -17.32
CA HIS A 371 -18.16 -7.25 -17.70
C HIS A 371 -17.73 -7.73 -19.08
N SER A 372 -18.24 -8.87 -19.52
CA SER A 372 -17.78 -9.60 -20.72
C SER A 372 -18.77 -9.57 -21.89
N ALA A 373 -19.63 -8.56 -21.97
CA ALA A 373 -20.61 -8.38 -23.05
C ALA A 373 -20.74 -6.90 -23.48
N SER A 374 -21.75 -6.57 -24.29
CA SER A 374 -22.13 -5.19 -24.66
C SER A 374 -22.44 -4.33 -23.42
N PRO A 375 -22.30 -2.99 -23.45
CA PRO A 375 -22.53 -2.13 -22.29
C PRO A 375 -23.80 -2.48 -21.50
N ALA A 376 -23.74 -2.37 -20.17
CA ALA A 376 -24.92 -2.50 -19.32
C ALA A 376 -25.92 -1.38 -19.65
N GLU A 377 -27.20 -1.67 -19.43
CA GLU A 377 -28.27 -0.69 -19.60
C GLU A 377 -28.34 0.16 -18.33
N VAL A 378 -28.05 1.45 -18.48
CA VAL A 378 -28.06 2.41 -17.38
C VAL A 378 -29.11 3.46 -17.66
N SER A 379 -30.05 3.65 -16.74
CA SER A 379 -31.10 4.66 -16.84
C SER A 379 -31.34 5.37 -15.51
N ILE A 380 -31.93 6.56 -15.58
CA ILE A 380 -32.28 7.35 -14.40
C ILE A 380 -33.71 6.99 -13.99
N SER A 381 -33.86 6.47 -12.78
CA SER A 381 -35.15 6.09 -12.22
C SER A 381 -35.84 7.27 -11.54
N SER A 382 -35.11 8.07 -10.75
CA SER A 382 -35.65 9.25 -10.07
C SER A 382 -34.54 10.17 -9.58
N TYR A 383 -34.86 11.44 -9.32
CA TYR A 383 -34.01 12.38 -8.60
C TYR A 383 -34.85 13.57 -8.09
N THR A 384 -34.28 14.38 -7.20
CA THR A 384 -34.87 15.65 -6.76
C THR A 384 -33.99 16.82 -7.20
N LEU A 385 -34.60 17.95 -7.57
CA LEU A 385 -33.89 19.19 -7.88
C LEU A 385 -34.01 20.14 -6.68
N ALA A 386 -32.87 20.50 -6.11
CA ALA A 386 -32.73 21.45 -5.01
C ALA A 386 -32.24 22.81 -5.52
#